data_AF-A0A645JCZ8-F1
#
_entry.id   AF-A0A645JCZ8-F1
#
_cell.length_a   1.000
_cell.length_b   1.000
_cell.length_c   1.000
_cell.angle_alpha   90.00
_cell.angle_beta   90.00
_cell.angle_gamma   90.00
#
_symmetry.space_group_name_H-M   'P 1'
#
loop_
_entity.id
_entity.type
_entity.pdbx_description
1 polymer ?
#
loop_
_entity_poly.entity_id
_entity_poly.type
_entity_poly.pdbx_seq_one_letter_code
_entity_poly.pdbx_strand_id
1 'polypeptide(L)'
;MKKSPVLFSFQVLGLTENRMGARLVPEYMKNVTTPDQLELFELGKIAAQNNREKGSGRPTKKERRDLDEFFEPVFFDDEDF
;
A
#
# COMPACT_ATOMS: atom_id res chain seq x y z
N MET A 1 -4.14 5.38 9.15
CA MET A 1 -4.19 5.06 7.71
C MET A 1 -5.54 5.59 7.19
N LYS A 2 -5.55 6.70 6.47
CA LYS A 2 -6.79 7.32 5.97
C LYS A 2 -7.15 6.60 4.67
N LYS A 3 -8.19 5.77 4.68
CA LYS A 3 -8.68 5.13 3.45
C LYS A 3 -9.32 6.20 2.56
N SER A 4 -9.12 6.07 1.25
CA SER A 4 -9.80 6.91 0.27
C SER A 4 -11.32 6.75 0.45
N PRO A 5 -12.13 7.81 0.36
CA PRO A 5 -13.59 7.73 0.48
C PRO A 5 -14.20 7.13 -0.79
N VAL A 6 -13.88 5.86 -1.08
CA VAL A 6 -14.46 5.10 -2.18
C VAL A 6 -15.49 4.16 -1.62
N LEU A 7 -16.68 4.18 -2.23
CA LEU A 7 -17.79 3.31 -1.84
C LEU A 7 -17.78 2.06 -2.75
N PHE A 8 -17.59 0.90 -2.14
CA PHE A 8 -17.63 -0.38 -2.83
C PHE A 8 -18.96 -1.09 -2.57
N SER A 9 -19.58 -1.55 -3.65
CA SER A 9 -20.88 -2.24 -3.60
C SER A 9 -20.72 -3.63 -4.20
N PHE A 10 -21.23 -4.63 -3.48
CA PHE A 10 -21.18 -6.04 -3.89
C PHE A 10 -22.57 -6.64 -3.82
N GLN A 11 -22.89 -7.45 -4.83
CA GLN A 11 -24.08 -8.27 -4.84
C GLN A 11 -23.73 -9.66 -4.30
N VAL A 12 -24.49 -10.13 -3.31
CA VAL A 12 -24.32 -11.45 -2.73
C VAL A 12 -25.03 -12.47 -3.63
N LEU A 13 -24.28 -13.45 -4.14
CA LEU A 13 -24.79 -14.54 -4.98
C LEU A 13 -25.17 -15.77 -4.16
N GLY A 14 -24.48 -16.00 -3.04
CA GLY A 14 -24.73 -17.12 -2.14
C GLY A 14 -24.13 -16.90 -0.76
N LEU A 15 -24.56 -17.71 0.20
CA LEU A 15 -24.05 -17.68 1.58
C LEU A 15 -22.92 -18.69 1.74
N THR A 16 -21.90 -18.32 2.51
CA THR A 16 -20.80 -19.20 2.91
C THR A 16 -20.83 -19.40 4.42
N GLU A 17 -20.69 -20.63 4.89
CA GLU A 17 -20.65 -20.95 6.32
C GLU A 17 -19.28 -20.63 6.95
N ASN A 18 -18.22 -20.70 6.15
CA ASN A 18 -16.83 -20.52 6.59
C ASN A 18 -16.09 -19.49 5.75
N ARG A 19 -14.97 -18.98 6.28
CA ARG A 19 -14.07 -18.10 5.55
C ARG A 19 -13.34 -18.89 4.46
N MET A 20 -13.53 -18.47 3.21
CA MET A 20 -12.94 -19.14 2.04
C MET A 20 -11.68 -18.43 1.55
N GLY A 21 -10.86 -19.14 0.78
CA GLY A 21 -9.70 -18.56 0.09
C GLY A 21 -10.11 -17.58 -1.01
N ALA A 22 -9.26 -16.60 -1.30
CA ALA A 22 -9.55 -15.49 -2.21
C ALA A 22 -10.00 -15.91 -3.62
N ARG A 23 -9.52 -17.06 -4.11
CA ARG A 23 -9.86 -17.58 -5.44
C ARG A 23 -11.33 -17.95 -5.60
N LEU A 24 -11.99 -18.40 -4.51
CA LEU A 24 -13.39 -18.86 -4.54
C LEU A 24 -14.38 -17.71 -4.30
N VAL A 25 -13.89 -16.54 -3.88
CA VAL A 25 -14.72 -15.37 -3.56
C VAL A 25 -15.62 -14.93 -4.73
N PRO A 26 -15.16 -14.89 -6.00
CA PRO A 26 -16.00 -14.46 -7.12
C PRO A 26 -17.24 -15.34 -7.37
N GLU A 27 -17.27 -16.57 -6.85
CA GLU A 27 -18.42 -17.47 -6.98
C GLU A 27 -19.59 -17.06 -6.06
N TYR A 28 -19.30 -16.38 -4.94
CA TYR A 28 -20.29 -16.02 -3.91
C TYR A 28 -20.62 -14.53 -3.89
N MET A 29 -19.80 -13.69 -4.50
CA MET A 29 -20.07 -12.26 -4.63
C MET A 29 -19.74 -11.73 -6.02
N LYS A 30 -20.57 -10.82 -6.52
CA LYS A 30 -20.29 -10.05 -7.73
C LYS A 30 -20.00 -8.60 -7.35
N ASN A 31 -18.89 -8.06 -7.86
CA ASN A 31 -18.61 -6.64 -7.73
C ASN A 31 -19.57 -5.84 -8.64
N VAL A 32 -20.34 -4.94 -8.03
CA VAL A 32 -21.30 -4.04 -8.70
C VAL A 32 -21.00 -2.59 -8.36
N THR A 33 -19.76 -2.30 -8.00
CA THR A 33 -19.29 -0.94 -7.75
C THR A 33 -19.47 -0.11 -9.02
N THR A 34 -20.03 1.09 -8.88
CA THR A 34 -20.31 1.98 -10.01
C THR A 34 -19.01 2.40 -10.71
N PRO A 35 -19.02 2.59 -12.04
CA PRO A 35 -17.83 3.00 -12.80
C PRO A 35 -17.11 4.23 -12.20
N ASP A 36 -17.84 5.29 -11.87
CA ASP A 36 -17.28 6.51 -11.25
C ASP A 36 -16.46 6.23 -9.97
N GLN A 37 -16.91 5.27 -9.15
CA GLN A 37 -16.21 4.91 -7.91
C GLN A 37 -14.96 4.09 -8.18
N LEU A 38 -14.97 3.25 -9.22
CA LEU A 38 -13.78 2.52 -9.67
C LEU A 38 -12.74 3.49 -10.25
N GLU A 39 -13.16 4.45 -11.06
CA GLU A 39 -12.26 5.49 -11.59
C GLU A 39 -11.67 6.35 -10.46
N LEU A 40 -12.49 6.74 -9.48
CA LEU A 40 -12.01 7.46 -8.29
C LEU A 40 -10.98 6.65 -7.48
N PHE A 41 -11.21 5.33 -7.38
CA PHE A 41 -10.26 4.43 -6.73
C PHE A 41 -8.94 4.33 -7.48
N GLU A 42 -8.99 4.20 -8.80
CA GLU A 42 -7.81 4.16 -9.66
C GLU A 42 -7.03 5.47 -9.60
N LEU A 43 -7.73 6.62 -9.66
CA LEU A 43 -7.12 7.93 -9.50
C LEU A 43 -6.43 8.07 -8.14
N GLY A 44 -7.07 7.60 -7.06
CA GLY A 44 -6.48 7.59 -5.73
C GLY A 44 -5.23 6.70 -5.65
N LYS A 45 -5.23 5.56 -6.34
CA LYS A 45 -4.06 4.67 -6.43
C LYS A 45 -2.91 5.33 -7.17
N ILE A 46 -3.19 5.98 -8.31
CA ILE A 46 -2.20 6.71 -9.10
C ILE A 46 -1.64 7.89 -8.29
N ALA A 47 -2.47 8.65 -7.60
CA ALA A 47 -2.03 9.74 -6.74
C ALA A 47 -1.13 9.25 -5.59
N ALA A 48 -1.44 8.10 -5.00
CA ALA A 48 -0.60 7.48 -3.97
C ALA A 48 0.74 6.96 -4.53
N GLN A 49 0.77 6.55 -5.80
CA GLN A 49 1.99 6.15 -6.51
C GLN A 49 2.85 7.36 -6.89
N ASN A 50 2.24 8.51 -7.18
CA ASN A 50 2.90 9.80 -7.39
C ASN A 50 3.44 10.42 -6.08
N ASN A 51 3.95 9.59 -5.17
CA ASN A 51 5.00 10.07 -4.28
C ASN A 51 6.16 10.57 -5.14
N ARG A 52 6.87 11.61 -4.69
CA ARG A 52 8.02 12.18 -5.39
C ARG A 52 8.95 11.07 -5.91
N GLU A 53 9.60 11.29 -7.05
CA GLU A 53 10.72 10.46 -7.44
C GLU A 53 11.72 10.39 -6.27
N LYS A 54 12.09 9.17 -5.85
CA LYS A 54 13.04 8.98 -4.76
C LYS A 54 14.31 9.77 -5.08
N GLY A 55 14.65 10.73 -4.22
CA GLY A 55 15.84 11.58 -4.38
C GLY A 55 15.58 13.03 -4.84
N SER A 56 14.40 13.38 -5.39
CA SER A 56 14.15 14.73 -5.95
C SER A 56 13.75 15.83 -4.93
N GLY A 57 14.12 15.71 -3.66
CA GLY A 57 13.74 16.69 -2.63
C GLY A 57 13.90 16.21 -1.18
N ARG A 58 13.15 16.82 -0.25
CA ARG A 58 13.22 16.54 1.19
C ARG A 58 13.10 15.03 1.46
N PRO A 59 14.07 14.40 2.15
CA PRO A 59 14.01 12.99 2.52
C PRO A 59 12.79 12.68 3.37
N THR A 60 12.16 11.53 3.11
CA THR A 60 11.20 10.94 4.04
C THR A 60 11.89 10.56 5.33
N LYS A 61 11.13 10.35 6.41
CA LYS A 61 11.69 9.93 7.71
C LYS A 61 12.52 8.65 7.63
N LYS A 62 12.11 7.71 6.75
CA LYS A 62 12.87 6.47 6.52
C LYS A 62 14.19 6.77 5.81
N GLU A 63 14.13 7.45 4.66
CA GLU A 63 15.33 7.81 3.90
C GLU A 63 16.32 8.65 4.72
N ARG A 64 15.83 9.54 5.59
CA ARG A 64 16.70 10.25 6.52
C ARG A 64 17.40 9.30 7.50
N ARG A 65 16.70 8.32 8.08
CA ARG A 65 17.32 7.35 9.00
C ARG A 65 18.34 6.49 8.29
N ASP A 66 18.01 6.02 7.08
CA ASP A 66 18.91 5.22 6.26
C ASP A 66 20.18 6.03 5.90
N LEU A 67 20.05 7.34 5.65
CA LEU A 67 21.18 8.25 5.48
C LEU A 67 21.96 8.49 6.77
N ASP A 68 21.27 8.75 7.88
CA ASP A 68 21.88 8.97 9.19
C ASP A 68 22.73 7.72 9.58
N GLU A 69 22.23 6.50 9.33
CA GLU A 69 22.95 5.22 9.53
C GLU A 69 24.13 5.05 8.55
N PHE A 70 23.97 5.45 7.28
CA PHE A 70 25.07 5.40 6.31
C PHE A 70 26.23 6.36 6.67
N PHE A 71 25.93 7.50 7.28
CA PHE A 71 26.92 8.48 7.70
C PHE A 71 27.48 8.21 9.11
N GLU A 72 26.91 7.27 9.88
CA GLU A 72 27.50 6.87 11.16
C GLU A 72 28.85 6.17 10.88
N PRO A 73 29.97 6.67 11.43
CA PRO A 73 31.25 6.03 11.28
C PRO A 73 31.18 4.64 11.93
N VAL A 74 31.34 3.60 11.11
CA VAL A 74 31.58 2.25 11.61
C VAL A 74 32.99 2.28 12.22
N PHE A 75 33.06 2.52 13.53
CA PHE A 75 34.28 2.32 14.28
C PHE A 75 34.58 0.82 14.21
N PHE A 76 35.44 0.43 13.28
CA PHE A 76 36.16 -0.82 13.39
C PHE A 76 37.08 -0.63 14.59
N ASP A 77 36.74 -1.21 15.73
CA ASP A 77 37.69 -1.37 16.82
C ASP A 77 38.81 -2.27 16.28
N ASP A 78 39.86 -1.64 15.74
CA ASP A 78 41.14 -2.25 15.41
C ASP A 78 41.89 -2.60 16.73
N GLU A 79 41.24 -3.31 17.67
CA GLU A 79 41.83 -3.80 18.92
C GLU A 79 41.61 -5.31 19.10
N ASP A 80 41.85 -6.11 18.05
CA ASP A 80 42.05 -7.56 18.15
C ASP A 80 43.38 -7.98 17.46
N PHE A 81 44.51 -7.39 17.89
CA PHE A 81 45.86 -7.90 17.61
C PHE A 81 46.78 -7.83 18.83
#